data_AF-A0A1M5JFA3-F1
#
_entry.id   AF-A0A1M5JFA3-F1
#
_cell.length_a   1.000
_cell.length_b   1.000
_cell.length_c   1.000
_cell.angle_alpha   90.00
_cell.angle_beta   90.00
_cell.angle_gamma   90.00
#
_symmetry.space_group_name_H-M   'P 1'
#
loop_
_entity.id
_entity.type
_entity.pdbx_description
1 polymer ?
#
loop_
_entity_poly.entity_id
_entity_poly.type
_entity_poly.pdbx_seq_one_letter_code
_entity_poly.pdbx_strand_id
1 'polypeptide(L)'
;MKKSNRKELNWEQTEKLVKMALEEKNPFETIKKEYGLAEKEILEIMKKKMPAEKFEMWKKKALSLKPKPKPVKIDEFDEDLDGKYYIKNKFD
;
A
#
# COMPACT_ATOMS: atom_id res chain seq x y z
N MET A 1 17.99 11.95 -0.47
CA MET A 1 17.26 11.91 -1.75
C MET A 1 17.13 10.47 -2.23
N LYS A 2 15.96 9.83 -2.09
CA LYS A 2 15.75 8.49 -2.66
C LYS A 2 15.54 8.66 -4.16
N LYS A 3 16.51 8.19 -4.95
CA LYS A 3 16.50 8.26 -6.42
C LYS A 3 15.19 7.66 -6.92
N SER A 4 14.33 8.50 -7.49
CA SER A 4 13.18 8.08 -8.27
C SER A 4 13.71 7.37 -9.51
N ASN A 5 13.99 6.08 -9.37
CA ASN A 5 14.14 5.18 -10.51
C ASN A 5 12.75 5.14 -11.16
N ARG A 6 12.44 6.10 -12.04
CA ARG A 6 11.39 5.93 -13.03
C ARG A 6 11.84 4.76 -13.89
N LYS A 7 11.51 3.54 -13.46
CA LYS A 7 11.67 2.36 -14.29
C LYS A 7 10.73 2.58 -15.46
N GLU A 8 11.30 2.94 -16.60
CA GLU A 8 10.58 2.96 -17.87
C GLU A 8 10.20 1.51 -18.16
N LEU A 9 9.01 1.13 -17.70
CA LEU A 9 8.46 -0.20 -17.95
C LEU A 9 8.17 -0.26 -19.44
N ASN A 10 8.84 -1.19 -20.13
CA ASN A 10 8.50 -1.46 -21.52
C ASN A 10 7.06 -2.00 -21.61
N TRP A 11 6.48 -1.99 -22.81
CA TRP A 11 5.15 -2.54 -23.06
C TRP A 11 5.02 -3.97 -22.52
N GLU A 12 5.99 -4.82 -22.85
CA GLU A 12 6.05 -6.22 -22.38
C GLU A 12 6.10 -6.32 -20.84
N GLN A 13 6.84 -5.44 -20.17
CA GLN A 13 6.92 -5.43 -18.71
C GLN A 13 5.59 -5.01 -18.08
N THR A 14 4.90 -4.05 -18.71
CA THR A 14 3.57 -3.62 -18.28
C THR A 14 2.54 -4.74 -18.45
N GLU A 15 2.57 -5.45 -19.57
CA GLU A 15 1.70 -6.60 -19.79
C GLU A 15 2.00 -7.74 -18.81
N LYS A 16 3.28 -8.04 -18.58
CA LYS A 16 3.72 -9.02 -17.58
C LYS A 16 3.27 -8.60 -16.18
N LEU A 17 3.39 -7.32 -15.83
CA LEU A 17 2.92 -6.78 -14.55
C LEU A 17 1.42 -6.98 -14.39
N VAL A 18 0.62 -6.69 -15.41
CA VAL A 18 -0.85 -6.88 -15.35
C VAL A 18 -1.23 -8.36 -15.27
N LYS A 19 -0.53 -9.22 -16.01
CA LYS A 19 -0.76 -10.67 -15.96
C LYS A 19 -0.41 -11.23 -14.59
N MET A 20 0.76 -10.86 -14.08
CA MET A 20 1.22 -11.20 -12.73
C MET A 20 0.25 -10.66 -11.69
N ALA A 21 -0.29 -9.46 -11.88
CA ALA A 21 -1.28 -8.91 -10.97
C ALA A 21 -2.56 -9.76 -10.91
N LEU A 22 -3.06 -10.24 -12.05
CA LEU A 22 -4.27 -11.04 -12.12
C LEU A 22 -4.11 -12.48 -11.63
N GLU A 23 -2.94 -13.08 -11.83
CA GLU A 23 -2.65 -14.46 -11.42
C GLU A 23 -2.15 -14.56 -9.97
N GLU A 24 -1.36 -13.58 -9.51
CA GLU A 24 -0.79 -13.63 -8.17
C GLU A 24 -1.77 -13.27 -7.06
N LYS A 25 -1.58 -13.98 -5.95
CA LYS A 25 -2.34 -13.77 -4.72
C LYS A 25 -1.91 -12.50 -3.97
N ASN A 26 -0.61 -12.13 -4.06
CA ASN A 26 -0.03 -10.93 -3.44
C ASN A 26 0.74 -10.06 -4.45
N PRO A 27 0.04 -9.52 -5.46
CA PRO A 27 0.68 -8.87 -6.60
C PRO A 27 1.46 -7.62 -6.20
N PHE A 28 0.98 -6.89 -5.19
CA PHE A 28 1.67 -5.73 -4.64
C PHE A 28 3.05 -6.05 -4.08
N GLU A 29 3.21 -7.17 -3.37
CA GLU A 29 4.50 -7.57 -2.81
C GLU A 29 5.42 -8.14 -3.89
N THR A 30 4.89 -8.98 -4.78
CA THR A 30 5.67 -9.58 -5.87
C THR A 30 6.22 -8.51 -6.80
N ILE A 31 5.37 -7.57 -7.24
CA ILE A 31 5.78 -6.47 -8.13
C ILE A 31 6.73 -5.51 -7.40
N LYS A 32 6.55 -5.28 -6.09
CA LYS A 32 7.49 -4.49 -5.30
C LYS A 32 8.86 -5.18 -5.17
N LYS A 33 8.93 -6.49 -5.07
CA LYS A 33 10.20 -7.24 -5.02
C LYS A 33 10.91 -7.24 -6.38
N GLU A 34 10.18 -7.55 -7.45
CA GLU A 34 10.75 -7.64 -8.81
C GLU A 34 11.10 -6.27 -9.39
N TYR A 35 10.17 -5.33 -9.31
CA TYR A 35 10.29 -4.02 -9.94
C TYR A 35 10.67 -2.91 -8.97
N GLY A 36 10.60 -3.12 -7.65
CA GLY A 36 10.88 -2.06 -6.68
C GLY A 36 9.78 -0.99 -6.62
N LEU A 37 8.61 -1.26 -7.22
CA LEU A 37 7.51 -0.31 -7.32
C LEU A 37 6.70 -0.26 -6.03
N ALA A 38 6.31 0.93 -5.61
CA ALA A 38 5.41 1.11 -4.49
C ALA A 38 3.99 0.66 -4.86
N GLU A 39 3.20 0.24 -3.86
CA GLU A 39 1.77 -0.10 -4.04
C GLU A 39 1.02 0.98 -4.83
N LYS A 40 1.28 2.26 -4.54
CA LYS A 40 0.66 3.39 -5.24
C LYS A 40 0.97 3.41 -6.74
N GLU A 41 2.20 3.16 -7.13
CA GLU A 41 2.62 3.15 -8.55
C GLU A 41 1.94 1.99 -9.30
N ILE A 42 1.89 0.83 -8.67
CA ILE A 42 1.22 -0.37 -9.21
C ILE A 42 -0.27 -0.09 -9.41
N LEU A 43 -0.91 0.56 -8.43
CA LEU A 43 -2.30 1.01 -8.50
C LEU A 43 -2.54 1.95 -9.69
N GLU A 44 -1.66 2.92 -9.90
CA GLU A 44 -1.77 3.88 -11.01
C GLU A 44 -1.62 3.17 -12.37
N ILE A 45 -0.65 2.27 -12.49
CA ILE A 45 -0.43 1.46 -13.70
C ILE A 45 -1.65 0.59 -14.01
N MET A 46 -2.17 -0.13 -13.00
CA MET A 46 -3.35 -0.96 -13.18
C MET A 46 -4.58 -0.15 -13.54
N LYS A 47 -4.82 0.97 -12.87
CA LYS A 47 -5.94 1.88 -13.14
C LYS A 47 -5.90 2.43 -14.57
N LYS A 48 -4.70 2.65 -15.12
CA LYS A 48 -4.53 3.08 -16.51
C LYS A 48 -4.69 1.94 -17.53
N LYS A 49 -4.39 0.69 -17.14
CA LYS A 49 -4.44 -0.47 -18.05
C LYS A 49 -5.80 -1.17 -18.09
N MET A 50 -6.63 -1.03 -17.07
CA MET A 50 -7.95 -1.67 -17.01
C MET A 50 -9.05 -0.72 -16.50
N PRO A 51 -10.31 -0.96 -16.88
CA PRO A 51 -11.44 -0.19 -16.38
C PRO A 51 -11.61 -0.36 -14.86
N ALA A 52 -12.11 0.69 -14.22
CA ALA A 52 -12.26 0.79 -12.77
C ALA A 52 -13.02 -0.41 -12.17
N GLU A 53 -14.04 -0.93 -12.85
CA GLU A 53 -14.82 -2.08 -12.38
C GLU A 53 -13.96 -3.36 -12.24
N LYS A 54 -13.11 -3.66 -13.23
CA LYS A 54 -12.19 -4.81 -13.16
C LYS A 54 -11.12 -4.59 -12.10
N PHE A 55 -10.65 -3.35 -11.98
CA PHE A 55 -9.66 -2.96 -10.98
C PHE A 55 -10.19 -3.15 -9.55
N GLU A 56 -11.43 -2.74 -9.27
CA GLU A 56 -12.07 -2.90 -7.96
C GLU A 56 -12.23 -4.37 -7.58
N MET A 57 -12.69 -5.21 -8.52
CA MET A 57 -12.81 -6.66 -8.30
C MET A 57 -11.46 -7.31 -8.02
N TRP A 58 -10.43 -6.95 -8.79
CA TRP A 58 -9.07 -7.41 -8.58
C TRP A 58 -8.52 -6.98 -7.23
N LYS A 59 -8.65 -5.68 -6.89
CA LYS A 59 -8.20 -5.11 -5.62
C LYS A 59 -8.87 -5.83 -4.45
N LYS A 60 -10.17 -6.12 -4.54
CA LYS A 60 -10.90 -6.89 -3.54
C LYS A 60 -10.29 -8.28 -3.38
N LYS A 61 -10.00 -9.00 -4.47
CA LYS A 61 -9.33 -10.32 -4.42
C LYS A 61 -7.92 -10.25 -3.83
N ALA A 62 -7.09 -9.31 -4.29
CA ALA A 62 -5.72 -9.11 -3.81
C ALA A 62 -5.66 -8.71 -2.33
N LEU A 63 -6.64 -7.94 -1.84
CA LEU A 63 -6.75 -7.58 -0.43
C LEU A 63 -7.37 -8.68 0.44
N SER A 64 -8.31 -9.46 -0.11
CA SER A 64 -8.98 -10.55 0.64
C SER A 64 -8.03 -11.71 0.97
N LEU A 65 -6.91 -11.81 0.24
CA LEU A 65 -5.85 -12.79 0.47
C LEU A 65 -4.73 -12.26 1.37
N LYS A 66 -4.79 -10.99 1.80
CA LYS A 66 -3.86 -10.52 2.82
C LYS A 66 -4.12 -11.36 4.09
N PRO A 67 -3.13 -12.10 4.60
CA PRO A 67 -3.29 -12.74 5.90
C PRO A 67 -3.67 -11.65 6.88
N LYS A 68 -4.64 -11.94 7.77
CA LYS A 68 -5.06 -11.03 8.85
C LYS A 68 -3.80 -10.35 9.39
N PRO A 69 -3.74 -9.00 9.41
CA PRO A 69 -2.61 -8.33 10.03
C PRO A 69 -2.47 -8.95 11.41
N LYS A 70 -1.29 -9.53 11.69
CA LYS A 70 -0.98 -9.98 13.05
C LYS A 70 -1.29 -8.78 13.94
N PRO A 71 -2.11 -8.93 15.00
CA PRO A 71 -2.46 -7.81 15.85
C PRO A 71 -1.16 -7.13 16.23
N VAL A 72 -1.07 -5.84 15.90
CA VAL A 72 0.04 -4.99 16.29
C VAL A 72 0.03 -5.08 17.82
N LYS A 73 0.98 -5.84 18.37
CA LYS A 73 1.32 -5.70 19.78
C LYS A 73 1.87 -4.29 19.86
N ILE A 74 1.06 -3.38 20.39
CA ILE A 74 1.50 -2.07 20.82
C ILE A 74 2.40 -2.38 22.01
N ASP A 75 3.66 -2.65 21.71
CA ASP A 75 4.73 -2.70 22.69
C ASP A 75 5.03 -1.23 23.00
N GLU A 76 4.63 -0.84 24.20
CA GLU A 76 5.31 0.17 25.02
C GLU A 76 5.70 1.47 24.29
N PHE A 77 4.79 2.44 24.27
CA PHE A 77 5.16 3.83 24.00
C PHE A 77 4.79 4.71 25.20
N ASP A 78 5.80 4.87 26.04
CA ASP A 78 6.14 5.96 26.95
C ASP A 78 5.04 6.67 27.76
N GLU A 79 5.17 6.45 29.06
CA GLU A 79 4.50 7.03 30.22
C GLU A 79 4.88 8.51 30.47
N ASP A 80 5.06 9.33 29.42
CA ASP A 80 5.57 10.72 29.55
C ASP A 80 4.80 11.74 28.68
N LEU A 81 3.47 11.75 28.79
CA LEU A 81 2.65 12.88 28.34
C LEU A 81 2.06 13.65 29.54
N ASP A 82 2.93 14.48 30.10
CA ASP A 82 2.69 15.78 30.75
C ASP A 82 1.23 16.08 31.12
N GLY A 83 0.87 15.74 32.37
CA GLY A 83 -0.42 16.05 33.01
C GLY A 83 -0.67 17.53 33.32
N LYS A 84 -0.21 18.47 32.48
CA LYS A 84 -0.36 19.93 32.74
C LYS A 84 -1.35 20.65 31.82
N TYR A 85 -1.99 19.96 30.86
CA TYR A 85 -2.92 20.59 29.92
C TYR A 85 -4.40 20.59 30.35
N TYR A 86 -4.69 20.49 31.65
CA TYR A 86 -6.04 20.66 32.21
C TYR A 86 -6.14 21.72 33.30
N ILE A 87 -5.13 22.59 33.40
CA ILE A 87 -5.18 23.79 34.24
C ILE A 87 -5.36 24.97 33.30
N LYS A 88 -6.32 25.85 33.63
CA LYS A 88 -6.61 27.15 32.99
C LYS A 88 -7.59 27.10 31.78
N ASN A 89 -8.89 26.98 32.08
CA ASN A 89 -9.93 27.94 31.62
C ASN A 89 -11.37 27.46 31.91
N LYS A 90 -11.71 27.32 33.20
CA LYS A 90 -13.07 27.53 33.74
C LYS A 90 -12.84 27.86 35.22
N PHE A 91 -13.40 28.87 35.86
CA PHE A 91 -14.33 29.95 35.57
C PHE A 91 -14.09 30.92 36.75
N ASP A 92 -14.43 32.19 36.56
CA ASP A 92 -14.53 33.28 37.57
C ASP A 92 -14.48 32.89 39.06
#